data_AF-A0A6P0HDQ8-F1
#
_entry.id   AF-A0A6P0HDQ8-F1
#
_cell.length_a   1.000
_cell.length_b   1.000
_cell.length_c   1.000
_cell.angle_alpha   90.00
_cell.angle_beta   90.00
_cell.angle_gamma   90.00
#
_symmetry.space_group_name_H-M   'P 1'
#
loop_
_entity.id
_entity.type
_entity.pdbx_description
1 polymer ?
#
loop_
_entity_poly.entity_id
_entity_poly.type
_entity_poly.pdbx_seq_one_letter_code
_entity_poly.pdbx_strand_id
1 'polypeptide(L)'
;MVYSSLDLFVAHLIAPTWCRPVDGRHLTWCPSWWKHPEAIMRLEALWRSWEHLRMDPATGLSVWMLDHADRHMRVLMDPELGPFKGCHPERGHGERLRPLPLEEPPAGLFT
;
A
#
# COMPACT_ATOMS: atom_id res chain seq x y z
N MET A 1 -13.18 2.67 15.12
CA MET A 1 -12.62 2.89 13.78
C MET A 1 -13.79 3.14 12.84
N VAL A 2 -13.67 4.07 11.89
CA VAL A 2 -14.74 4.36 10.90
C VAL A 2 -14.86 3.20 9.91
N TYR A 3 -13.74 2.62 9.49
CA TYR A 3 -13.74 1.39 8.72
C TYR A 3 -13.53 0.21 9.67
N SER A 4 -14.22 -0.92 9.43
CA SER A 4 -14.10 -2.12 10.27
C SER A 4 -12.99 -3.08 9.82
N SER A 5 -12.44 -2.87 8.63
CA SER A 5 -11.40 -3.71 8.05
C SER A 5 -10.60 -2.94 6.99
N LEU A 6 -9.40 -3.45 6.68
CA LEU A 6 -8.50 -2.86 5.71
C LEU A 6 -9.11 -2.84 4.29
N ASP A 7 -9.81 -3.89 3.89
CA ASP A 7 -10.43 -3.98 2.57
C ASP A 7 -11.51 -2.91 2.36
N LEU A 8 -12.30 -2.59 3.40
CA LEU A 8 -13.27 -1.51 3.35
C LEU A 8 -12.60 -0.13 3.31
N PHE A 9 -11.51 0.06 4.07
CA PHE A 9 -10.71 1.28 3.98
C PHE A 9 -10.14 1.48 2.57
N VAL A 10 -9.64 0.41 1.94
CA VAL A 10 -9.12 0.46 0.57
C VAL A 10 -10.23 0.76 -0.43
N ALA A 11 -11.36 0.04 -0.35
CA ALA A 11 -12.47 0.16 -1.29
C ALA A 11 -13.19 1.51 -1.20
N HIS A 12 -13.33 2.08 0.00
CA HIS A 12 -14.15 3.26 0.24
C HIS A 12 -13.38 4.55 0.47
N LEU A 13 -12.07 4.50 0.77
CA LEU A 13 -11.24 5.69 0.89
C LEU A 13 -10.10 5.71 -0.14
N ILE A 14 -9.21 4.71 -0.14
CA ILE A 14 -7.98 4.76 -0.94
C ILE A 14 -8.28 4.74 -2.45
N ALA A 15 -9.01 3.73 -2.93
CA ALA A 15 -9.33 3.58 -4.34
C ALA A 15 -10.06 4.80 -4.94
N PRO A 16 -11.13 5.34 -4.31
CA PRO A 16 -11.78 6.53 -4.85
C PRO A 16 -10.95 7.81 -4.71
N THR A 17 -10.06 7.92 -3.71
CA THR A 17 -9.23 9.11 -3.50
C THR A 17 -8.05 9.17 -4.49
N TRP A 18 -7.39 8.04 -4.78
CA TRP A 18 -6.32 7.95 -5.77
C TRP A 18 -6.84 7.53 -7.16
N CYS A 19 -7.90 8.18 -7.63
CA CYS A 19 -8.44 8.00 -8.98
C CYS A 19 -7.50 8.64 -10.01
N ARG A 20 -6.52 7.88 -10.50
CA ARG A 20 -5.52 8.31 -11.48
C ARG A 20 -5.48 7.35 -12.66
N PRO A 21 -5.06 7.80 -13.86
CA PRO A 21 -4.80 6.90 -14.97
C PRO A 21 -3.72 5.89 -14.58
N VAL A 22 -4.10 4.61 -14.49
CA VAL A 22 -3.19 3.49 -14.25
C VAL A 22 -3.09 2.69 -15.54
N ASP A 23 -1.89 2.66 -16.13
CA ASP A 23 -1.61 1.98 -17.41
C ASP A 23 -0.57 0.86 -17.24
N GLY A 24 -0.10 0.65 -16.00
CA GLY A 24 0.95 -0.32 -15.68
C GLY A 24 2.35 0.09 -16.15
N ARG A 25 2.53 1.28 -16.74
CA ARG A 25 3.81 1.81 -17.23
C ARG A 25 4.27 3.06 -16.51
N HIS A 26 3.38 4.02 -16.27
CA HIS A 26 3.68 5.25 -15.53
C HIS A 26 3.19 5.18 -14.09
N LEU A 27 2.02 4.58 -13.92
CA LEU A 27 1.45 4.22 -12.63
C LEU A 27 0.84 2.82 -12.74
N THR A 28 1.05 2.01 -11.72
CA THR A 28 0.45 0.68 -11.65
C THR A 28 -0.44 0.54 -10.44
N TRP A 29 -1.39 -0.38 -10.53
CA TRP A 29 -2.18 -0.85 -9.42
C TRP A 29 -2.51 -2.32 -9.64
N CYS A 30 -2.37 -3.14 -8.61
CA CYS A 30 -2.82 -4.52 -8.67
C CYS A 30 -4.27 -4.60 -8.17
N PRO A 31 -5.24 -5.04 -8.99
CA PRO A 31 -6.61 -5.25 -8.51
C PRO A 31 -6.70 -6.32 -7.42
N SER A 32 -5.73 -7.25 -7.38
CA SER A 32 -5.56 -8.23 -6.30
C SER A 32 -4.46 -7.80 -5.31
N TRP A 33 -4.47 -6.54 -4.88
CA TRP A 33 -3.44 -5.94 -4.01
C TRP A 33 -3.16 -6.77 -2.75
N TRP A 34 -4.16 -7.48 -2.21
CA TRP A 34 -4.03 -8.36 -1.04
C TRP A 34 -3.12 -9.58 -1.28
N LYS A 35 -2.70 -9.87 -2.52
CA LYS A 35 -1.69 -10.88 -2.81
C LYS A 35 -0.25 -10.40 -2.56
N HIS A 36 -0.07 -9.13 -2.19
CA HIS A 36 1.24 -8.53 -1.97
C HIS A 36 1.43 -8.18 -0.48
N PRO A 37 2.28 -8.92 0.27
CA PRO A 37 2.49 -8.68 1.70
C PRO A 37 2.94 -7.25 2.01
N GLU A 38 3.86 -6.70 1.21
CA GLU A 38 4.29 -5.31 1.37
C GLU A 38 3.14 -4.32 1.15
N ALA A 39 2.25 -4.57 0.19
CA ALA A 39 1.10 -3.71 -0.04
C ALA A 39 0.14 -3.72 1.15
N ILE A 40 -0.13 -4.91 1.73
CA ILE A 40 -0.93 -5.03 2.95
C ILE A 40 -0.31 -4.19 4.07
N MET A 41 0.99 -4.34 4.35
CA MET A 41 1.66 -3.58 5.41
C MET A 41 1.57 -2.06 5.21
N ARG A 42 1.76 -1.58 3.97
CA ARG A 42 1.67 -0.15 3.65
C ARG A 42 0.24 0.37 3.79
N LEU A 43 -0.75 -0.36 3.29
CA LEU A 43 -2.15 0.04 3.36
C LEU A 43 -2.67 -0.02 4.81
N GLU A 44 -2.24 -0.99 5.60
CA GLU A 44 -2.53 -1.08 7.04
C GLU A 44 -1.95 0.14 7.80
N ALA A 45 -0.71 0.54 7.49
CA ALA A 45 -0.12 1.75 8.07
C ALA A 45 -0.90 3.02 7.70
N LEU A 46 -1.39 3.11 6.44
CA LEU A 46 -2.26 4.20 6.01
C LEU A 46 -3.59 4.22 6.75
N TRP A 47 -4.22 3.05 6.90
CA TRP A 47 -5.50 2.94 7.61
C TRP A 47 -5.36 3.37 9.07
N ARG A 48 -4.37 2.83 9.79
CA ARG A 48 -4.16 3.14 11.21
C ARG A 48 -3.81 4.61 11.43
N SER A 49 -2.94 5.19 10.60
CA SER A 49 -2.60 6.62 10.69
C SER A 49 -3.80 7.50 10.36
N TRP A 50 -4.62 7.13 9.38
CA TRP A 50 -5.84 7.86 9.05
C TRP A 50 -6.85 7.84 10.21
N GLU A 51 -7.09 6.67 10.80
CA GLU A 51 -8.01 6.51 11.94
C GLU A 51 -7.57 7.34 13.17
N HIS A 52 -6.27 7.50 13.36
CA HIS A 52 -5.72 8.34 14.41
C HIS A 52 -5.86 9.83 14.07
N LEU A 53 -5.35 10.25 12.91
CA LEU A 53 -5.25 11.67 12.54
C LEU A 53 -6.60 12.30 12.20
N ARG A 54 -7.60 11.52 11.75
CA ARG A 54 -8.96 12.04 11.51
C ARG A 54 -9.65 12.58 12.77
N MET A 55 -9.13 12.28 13.96
CA MET A 55 -9.65 12.80 15.22
C MET A 55 -9.30 14.28 15.43
N ASP A 56 -8.30 14.79 14.72
CA ASP A 56 -8.04 16.24 14.62
C ASP A 56 -8.81 16.83 13.43
N PRO A 57 -9.88 17.62 13.69
CA PRO A 57 -10.66 18.24 12.62
C PRO A 57 -9.96 19.44 11.97
N ALA A 58 -8.91 20.00 12.58
CA ALA A 58 -8.26 21.21 12.09
C ALA A 58 -7.22 20.89 11.00
N THR A 59 -6.23 20.06 11.32
CA THR A 59 -5.07 19.82 10.44
C THR A 59 -4.81 18.35 10.13
N GLY A 60 -5.49 17.43 10.84
CA GLY A 60 -5.24 16.00 10.80
C GLY A 60 -5.25 15.41 9.39
N LEU A 61 -6.18 15.84 8.53
CA LEU A 61 -6.21 15.38 7.13
C LEU A 61 -4.98 15.84 6.33
N SER A 62 -4.55 17.09 6.51
CA SER A 62 -3.37 17.62 5.81
C SER A 62 -2.10 16.92 6.28
N VAL A 63 -1.95 16.70 7.60
CA VAL A 63 -0.83 15.94 8.17
C VAL A 63 -0.85 14.51 7.64
N TRP A 64 -2.01 13.85 7.64
CA TRP A 64 -2.12 12.48 7.13
C TRP A 64 -1.70 12.37 5.67
N MET A 65 -2.14 13.29 4.82
CA MET A 65 -1.76 13.31 3.39
C MET A 65 -0.24 13.45 3.22
N LEU A 66 0.36 14.44 3.87
CA LEU A 66 1.76 14.83 3.68
C LEU A 66 2.75 13.83 4.31
N ASP A 67 2.43 13.34 5.51
CA ASP A 67 3.36 12.50 6.28
C ASP A 67 3.18 11.01 6.03
N HIS A 68 1.99 10.59 5.61
CA HIS A 68 1.67 9.17 5.44
C HIS A 68 1.21 8.86 4.01
N ALA A 69 0.07 9.42 3.59
CA ALA A 69 -0.66 8.99 2.41
C ALA A 69 0.15 9.09 1.12
N ASP A 70 0.69 10.27 0.82
CA ASP A 70 1.43 10.50 -0.43
C ASP A 70 2.70 9.65 -0.51
N ARG A 71 3.38 9.42 0.62
CA ARG A 71 4.62 8.64 0.67
C ARG A 71 4.37 7.16 0.39
N HIS A 72 3.37 6.58 1.04
CA HIS A 72 3.02 5.17 0.80
C HIS A 72 2.41 4.96 -0.59
N MET A 73 1.52 5.85 -1.03
CA MET A 73 0.88 5.74 -2.33
C MET A 73 1.86 5.92 -3.49
N ARG A 74 2.85 6.81 -3.36
CA ARG A 74 3.94 6.92 -4.33
C ARG A 74 4.67 5.59 -4.52
N VAL A 75 4.96 4.87 -3.44
CA VAL A 75 5.65 3.56 -3.54
C VAL A 75 4.73 2.47 -4.06
N LEU A 76 3.48 2.41 -3.58
CA LEU A 76 2.50 1.43 -4.03
C LEU A 76 2.27 1.50 -5.54
N MET A 77 2.17 2.72 -6.09
CA MET A 77 1.84 2.94 -7.49
C MET A 77 3.07 2.99 -8.43
N ASP A 78 4.28 2.83 -7.89
CA ASP A 78 5.52 2.81 -8.68
C ASP A 78 5.58 1.52 -9.52
N PRO A 79 5.56 1.61 -10.87
CA PRO A 79 5.55 0.44 -11.75
C PRO A 79 6.88 -0.32 -11.78
N GLU A 80 7.99 0.32 -11.38
CA GLU A 80 9.34 -0.21 -11.52
C GLU A 80 9.92 -0.72 -10.20
N LEU A 81 9.65 -0.04 -9.10
CA LEU A 81 10.19 -0.36 -7.77
C LEU A 81 9.11 -0.75 -6.76
N GLY A 82 7.85 -0.50 -7.09
CA GLY A 82 6.73 -0.77 -6.18
C GLY A 82 6.38 -2.25 -6.05
N PRO A 83 5.61 -2.62 -5.02
CA PRO A 83 5.22 -4.00 -4.76
C PRO A 83 4.31 -4.59 -5.85
N PHE A 84 3.70 -3.74 -6.68
CA PHE A 84 2.85 -4.15 -7.81
C PHE A 84 3.63 -4.28 -9.12
N LYS A 85 4.97 -4.25 -9.11
CA LYS A 85 5.80 -4.49 -10.29
C LYS A 85 5.36 -5.77 -11.01
N GLY A 86 5.08 -5.66 -12.30
CA GLY A 86 4.64 -6.77 -13.15
C GLY A 86 3.14 -7.10 -13.07
N CYS A 87 2.38 -6.43 -12.20
CA CYS A 87 0.92 -6.42 -12.26
C CYS A 87 0.42 -5.38 -13.26
N HIS A 88 -0.83 -5.52 -13.70
CA HIS A 88 -1.48 -4.56 -14.57
C HIS A 88 -2.92 -4.32 -14.09
N PRO A 89 -3.42 -3.08 -14.19
CA PRO A 89 -4.80 -2.77 -13.79
C PRO A 89 -5.83 -3.61 -14.56
N GLU A 90 -5.65 -3.78 -15.88
CA GLU A 90 -6.57 -4.56 -16.72
C GLU A 90 -6.22 -6.05 -16.83
N ARG A 91 -4.92 -6.43 -16.80
CA ARG A 91 -4.50 -7.84 -16.96
C ARG A 91 -4.40 -8.59 -15.63
N GLY A 92 -4.53 -7.87 -14.51
CA GLY A 92 -4.53 -8.43 -13.17
C GLY A 92 -3.15 -8.62 -12.55
N HIS A 93 -3.11 -9.50 -11.56
CA HIS A 93 -1.90 -9.82 -10.78
C HIS A 93 -0.89 -10.62 -11.60
N GLY A 94 0.37 -10.18 -11.61
CA GLY A 94 1.49 -10.91 -12.21
C GLY A 94 2.32 -11.62 -11.15
N GLU A 95 2.42 -12.95 -11.22
CA GLU A 95 3.24 -13.77 -10.31
C GLU A 95 4.73 -13.67 -10.67
N ARG A 96 5.36 -12.53 -10.37
CA ARG A 96 6.77 -12.27 -10.73
C ARG A 96 7.71 -12.03 -9.57
N LEU A 97 7.19 -11.57 -8.42
CA LEU A 97 8.04 -11.23 -7.28
C LEU A 97 8.18 -12.44 -6.35
N ARG A 98 9.43 -12.74 -5.98
CA ARG A 98 9.77 -13.76 -4.98
C ARG A 98 10.24 -13.04 -3.70
N PRO A 99 10.10 -13.67 -2.51
CA PRO A 99 10.73 -13.17 -1.30
C PRO A 99 12.22 -12.90 -1.51
N LEU A 100 12.76 -11.98 -0.71
CA LEU A 100 14.20 -11.71 -0.71
C LEU A 100 14.97 -13.00 -0.39
N PRO A 101 16.08 -13.27 -1.09
CA PRO A 101 16.94 -14.39 -0.74
C PRO A 101 17.47 -14.19 0.68
N LEU A 102 17.39 -15.23 1.49
CA LEU A 102 17.85 -15.23 2.87
C LEU A 102 18.69 -16.48 3.10
N GLU A 103 19.84 -16.30 3.74
CA GLU A 103 20.59 -17.39 4.35
C GLU A 103 20.18 -17.53 5.81
N GLU A 104 20.12 -18.76 6.32
CA GLU A 104 19.78 -18.98 7.72
C GLU A 104 20.86 -18.37 8.63
N PRO A 105 20.48 -17.59 9.65
CA PRO A 105 21.44 -17.04 10.59
C PRO A 105 22.07 -18.18 11.42
N PRO A 106 23.35 -18.07 11.81
CA PRO A 106 23.97 -19.02 12.73
C PRO A 106 23.16 -19.20 14.02
N ALA A 107 23.11 -20.43 14.54
CA ALA A 107 22.41 -20.75 15.77
C ALA A 107 22.94 -19.89 16.94
N GLY A 108 22.02 -19.28 17.70
CA GLY A 108 22.35 -18.45 18.87
C GLY A 108 22.73 -17.00 18.57
N LEU A 109 22.62 -16.53 17.32
CA LEU A 109 22.96 -15.14 16.96
C LEU A 109 21.96 -14.10 17.49
N PHE A 110 20.68 -14.45 17.60
CA PHE A 110 19.62 -13.55 18.07
C PHE A 110 19.06 -14.06 19.40
N THR A 111 18.84 -13.14 20.34
CA THR A 111 18.29 -13.36 21.69
C THR A 111 16.83 -12.94 21.78
#